data_AF-A0A953QFQ6-F1
#
_entry.id   AF-A0A953QFQ6-F1
#
_cell.length_a   1.000
_cell.length_b   1.000
_cell.length_c   1.000
_cell.angle_alpha   90.00
_cell.angle_beta   90.00
_cell.angle_gamma   90.00
#
_symmetry.space_group_name_H-M   'P 1'
#
loop_
_entity.id
_entity.type
_entity.pdbx_description
1 polymer ?
#
loop_
_entity_poly.entity_id
_entity_poly.type
_entity_poly.pdbx_seq_one_letter_code
_entity_poly.pdbx_strand_id
1 'polypeptide(L)'
;MNCATPFDIGVLTDYWSAALMPSEEEKVEEHLLSCDFCGDRLREVIALAEAVRSLAREGSLLMVVSDAFVKRLAQEGLHVREYAPPRGGSIACTVTAEDDFLIGRLAADLSGAKRVDLSLCNAVGAEQMRLADIPFRAGAGSVAFQQSITYAKAAPSETLVARLLTIDDAGGERLLGAYTFQHTRTLPGPGAR
;
A
#
# COMPACT_ATOMS: atom_id res chain seq x y z
N MET A 1 -8.44 33.11 -15.79
CA MET A 1 -9.14 33.13 -17.10
C MET A 1 -9.66 31.73 -17.36
N ASN A 2 -10.91 31.56 -17.79
CA ASN A 2 -11.48 30.22 -18.00
C ASN A 2 -11.08 29.66 -19.36
N CYS A 3 -10.63 28.42 -19.40
CA CYS A 3 -10.45 27.67 -20.65
C CYS A 3 -11.82 27.25 -21.20
N ALA A 4 -12.03 27.39 -22.51
CA ALA A 4 -13.29 26.97 -23.15
C ALA A 4 -13.44 25.44 -23.23
N THR A 5 -12.32 24.73 -23.32
CA THR A 5 -12.26 23.26 -23.41
C THR A 5 -11.12 22.75 -22.54
N PRO A 6 -11.27 22.79 -21.20
CA PRO A 6 -10.22 22.34 -20.31
C PRO A 6 -10.00 20.83 -20.42
N PHE A 7 -8.75 20.38 -20.26
CA PHE A 7 -8.48 18.94 -20.19
C PHE A 7 -9.06 18.33 -18.92
N ASP A 8 -9.57 17.12 -19.07
CA ASP A 8 -9.95 16.28 -17.95
C ASP A 8 -8.71 15.88 -17.15
N ILE A 9 -8.91 15.64 -15.84
CA ILE A 9 -7.82 15.24 -14.95
C ILE A 9 -7.18 13.90 -15.36
N GLY A 10 -7.94 12.99 -15.97
CA GLY A 10 -7.44 11.73 -16.52
C GLY A 10 -6.40 11.97 -17.62
N VAL A 11 -6.70 12.84 -18.58
CA VAL A 11 -5.75 13.18 -19.67
C VAL A 11 -4.47 13.83 -19.12
N LEU A 12 -4.58 14.71 -18.13
CA LEU A 12 -3.41 15.33 -17.49
C LEU A 12 -2.59 14.32 -16.67
N THR A 13 -3.26 13.32 -16.10
CA THR A 13 -2.61 12.21 -15.39
C THR A 13 -1.89 11.28 -16.35
N ASP A 14 -2.52 10.94 -17.48
CA ASP A 14 -1.92 10.14 -18.54
C ASP A 14 -0.72 10.88 -19.16
N TYR A 15 -0.83 12.19 -19.37
CA TYR A 15 0.28 13.04 -19.80
C TYR A 15 1.44 12.99 -18.80
N TRP A 16 1.19 13.30 -17.52
CA TRP A 16 2.22 13.31 -16.49
C TRP A 16 2.88 11.93 -16.26
N SER A 17 2.12 10.86 -16.45
CA SER A 17 2.59 9.48 -16.30
C SER A 17 3.23 8.91 -17.57
N ALA A 18 3.36 9.71 -18.64
CA ALA A 18 3.84 9.30 -19.95
C ALA A 18 3.08 8.10 -20.55
N ALA A 19 1.76 8.05 -20.32
CA ALA A 19 0.86 7.01 -20.79
C ALA A 19 0.12 7.37 -22.09
N LEU A 20 0.20 8.62 -22.55
CA LEU A 20 -0.42 9.07 -23.80
C LEU A 20 0.32 8.56 -25.04
N MET A 21 -0.40 8.45 -26.15
CA MET A 21 0.25 8.28 -27.45
C MET A 21 0.95 9.59 -27.86
N PRO A 22 2.03 9.54 -28.66
CA PRO A 22 2.79 10.75 -29.04
C PRO A 22 1.94 11.85 -29.67
N SER A 23 0.93 11.50 -30.48
CA SER A 23 0.05 12.48 -31.14
C SER A 23 -1.00 13.12 -30.21
N GLU A 24 -1.24 12.52 -29.04
CA GLU A 24 -2.10 13.08 -28.00
C GLU A 24 -1.28 13.96 -27.07
N GLU A 25 -0.05 13.52 -26.73
CA GLU A 25 0.93 14.28 -25.98
C GLU A 25 1.20 15.64 -26.63
N GLU A 26 1.51 15.68 -27.93
CA GLU A 26 1.77 16.94 -28.66
C GLU A 26 0.60 17.93 -28.57
N LYS A 27 -0.65 17.45 -28.65
CA LYS A 27 -1.85 18.30 -28.51
C LYS A 27 -2.02 18.83 -27.08
N VAL A 28 -1.70 18.00 -26.09
CA VAL A 28 -1.73 18.41 -24.69
C VAL A 28 -0.69 19.49 -24.44
N GLU A 29 0.54 19.30 -24.94
CA GLU A 29 1.62 20.27 -24.81
C GLU A 29 1.30 21.61 -25.49
N GLU A 30 0.85 21.59 -26.75
CA GLU A 30 0.46 22.80 -27.48
C GLU A 30 -0.57 23.63 -26.71
N HIS A 31 -1.57 22.97 -26.13
CA HIS A 31 -2.59 23.64 -25.32
C HIS A 31 -2.03 24.15 -23.99
N LEU A 32 -1.23 23.36 -23.27
CA LEU A 32 -0.63 23.75 -21.99
C LEU A 32 0.29 24.97 -22.14
N LEU A 33 0.99 25.10 -23.27
CA LEU A 33 1.86 26.26 -23.56
C LEU A 33 1.07 27.57 -23.72
N SER A 34 -0.22 27.50 -24.04
CA SER A 34 -1.08 28.68 -24.30
C SER A 34 -2.19 28.90 -23.26
N CYS A 35 -2.35 27.99 -22.30
CA CYS A 35 -3.48 27.98 -21.38
C CYS A 35 -3.06 27.84 -19.91
N ASP A 36 -2.93 28.98 -19.22
CA ASP A 36 -2.57 29.03 -17.80
C ASP A 36 -3.52 28.20 -16.92
N PHE A 37 -4.83 28.20 -17.24
CA PHE A 37 -5.82 27.43 -16.48
C PHE A 37 -5.54 25.92 -16.51
N CYS A 38 -5.20 25.37 -17.69
CA CYS A 38 -4.85 23.96 -17.79
C CYS A 38 -3.46 23.68 -17.21
N GLY A 39 -2.55 24.66 -17.27
CA GLY A 39 -1.27 24.61 -16.56
C GLY A 39 -1.43 24.51 -15.03
N ASP A 40 -2.32 25.32 -14.44
CA ASP A 40 -2.65 25.27 -13.01
C ASP A 40 -3.18 23.88 -12.63
N ARG A 41 -4.11 23.32 -13.43
CA ARG A 41 -4.64 21.97 -13.21
C ARG A 41 -3.58 20.87 -13.32
N LEU A 42 -2.63 20.98 -14.26
CA LEU A 42 -1.52 20.03 -14.33
C LEU A 42 -0.64 20.12 -13.07
N ARG A 43 -0.40 21.32 -12.53
CA ARG A 43 0.35 21.46 -11.27
C ARG A 43 -0.35 20.79 -10.09
N GLU A 44 -1.68 20.78 -10.05
CA GLU A 44 -2.44 20.01 -9.04
C GLU A 44 -2.19 18.50 -9.17
N VAL A 45 -2.17 17.96 -10.40
CA VAL A 45 -1.83 16.54 -10.66
C VAL A 45 -0.40 16.22 -10.22
N ILE A 46 0.55 17.09 -10.53
CA ILE A 46 1.96 16.93 -10.11
C ILE A 46 2.06 16.93 -8.58
N ALA A 47 1.44 17.91 -7.91
CA ALA A 47 1.44 18.01 -6.46
C ALA A 47 0.83 16.78 -5.78
N LEU A 48 -0.26 16.24 -6.34
CA LEU A 48 -0.85 14.99 -5.86
C LEU A 48 0.11 13.80 -6.02
N ALA A 49 0.76 13.67 -7.19
CA ALA A 49 1.74 12.61 -7.43
C ALA A 49 2.93 12.70 -6.46
N GLU A 50 3.41 13.91 -6.16
CA GLU A 50 4.47 14.14 -5.18
C GLU A 50 4.03 13.78 -3.76
N ALA A 51 2.82 14.16 -3.35
CA ALA A 51 2.27 13.81 -2.05
C ALA A 51 2.16 12.28 -1.87
N VAL A 52 1.67 11.56 -2.89
CA VAL A 52 1.62 10.08 -2.87
C VAL A 52 3.02 9.49 -2.75
N ARG A 53 4.02 10.03 -3.48
CA ARG A 53 5.42 9.60 -3.34
C ARG A 53 5.97 9.85 -1.94
N SER A 54 5.61 10.96 -1.30
CA SER A 54 6.00 11.25 0.09
C SER A 54 5.43 10.20 1.04
N LEU A 55 4.13 9.93 0.96
CA LEU A 55 3.48 8.90 1.79
C LEU A 55 4.13 7.52 1.62
N ALA A 56 4.51 7.16 0.40
CA ALA A 56 5.21 5.91 0.12
C ALA A 56 6.61 5.88 0.75
N ARG A 57 7.38 6.97 0.65
CA ARG A 57 8.73 7.09 1.23
C ARG A 57 8.74 7.10 2.75
N GLU A 58 7.68 7.63 3.35
CA GLU A 58 7.49 7.69 4.79
C GLU A 58 6.95 6.37 5.38
N GLY A 59 6.72 5.34 4.56
CA GLY A 59 6.15 4.07 5.02
C GLY A 59 4.70 4.20 5.49
N SER A 60 3.99 5.27 5.12
CA SER A 60 2.66 5.62 5.63
C SER A 60 1.52 4.88 4.92
N LEU A 61 1.81 4.15 3.84
CA LEU A 61 0.82 3.39 3.07
C LEU A 61 0.62 1.98 3.62
N LEU A 62 -0.61 1.47 3.53
CA LEU A 62 -0.87 0.02 3.61
C LEU A 62 -0.87 -0.55 2.19
N MET A 63 0.05 -1.45 1.90
CA MET A 63 0.15 -2.07 0.58
C MET A 63 0.90 -3.40 0.59
N VAL A 64 0.67 -4.23 -0.42
CA VAL A 64 1.50 -5.41 -0.66
C VAL A 64 2.78 -5.01 -1.38
N VAL A 65 3.91 -5.52 -0.91
CA VAL A 65 5.24 -5.16 -1.38
C VAL A 65 6.02 -6.40 -1.81
N SER A 66 6.98 -6.22 -2.71
CA SER A 66 7.87 -7.29 -3.15
C SER A 66 9.11 -7.41 -2.26
N ASP A 67 9.77 -8.57 -2.26
CA ASP A 67 11.06 -8.74 -1.59
C ASP A 67 12.14 -7.81 -2.15
N ALA A 68 12.06 -7.49 -3.44
CA ALA A 68 12.98 -6.56 -4.07
C ALA A 68 12.82 -5.14 -3.50
N PHE A 69 11.57 -4.73 -3.21
CA PHE A 69 11.29 -3.46 -2.54
C PHE A 69 11.87 -3.44 -1.12
N VAL A 70 11.58 -4.47 -0.33
CA VAL A 70 12.10 -4.57 1.06
C VAL A 70 13.63 -4.55 1.09
N LYS A 71 14.27 -5.30 0.19
CA LYS A 71 15.74 -5.31 0.04
C LYS A 71 16.28 -3.92 -0.34
N ARG A 72 15.60 -3.22 -1.23
CA ARG A 72 16.00 -1.87 -1.64
C ARG A 72 15.93 -0.88 -0.48
N LEU A 73 14.87 -0.91 0.34
CA LEU A 73 14.77 -0.05 1.52
C LEU A 73 15.96 -0.25 2.47
N ALA A 74 16.29 -1.52 2.75
CA ALA A 74 17.45 -1.85 3.58
C ALA A 74 18.78 -1.39 2.96
N GLN A 75 18.93 -1.48 1.63
CA GLN A 75 20.11 -0.97 0.92
C GLN A 75 20.22 0.56 0.95
N GLU A 76 19.09 1.27 1.02
CA GLU A 76 19.02 2.72 1.18
C GLU A 76 19.26 3.17 2.65
N GLY A 77 19.53 2.23 3.56
CA GLY A 77 19.85 2.50 4.96
C GLY A 77 18.64 2.76 5.85
N LEU A 78 17.43 2.47 5.36
CA LEU A 78 16.18 2.65 6.10
C LEU A 78 15.98 1.49 7.10
N HIS A 79 15.44 1.80 8.28
CA HIS A 79 15.14 0.82 9.31
C HIS A 79 13.84 0.08 8.98
N VAL A 80 13.97 -1.11 8.42
CA VAL A 80 12.84 -2.00 8.14
C VAL A 80 12.65 -2.97 9.31
N ARG A 81 11.49 -2.88 9.98
CA ARG A 81 11.06 -3.86 10.96
C ARG A 81 10.17 -4.91 10.32
N GLU A 82 10.51 -6.18 10.50
CA GLU A 82 9.79 -7.29 9.88
C GLU A 82 9.27 -8.28 10.93
N TYR A 83 8.03 -8.74 10.74
CA TYR A 83 7.41 -9.79 11.54
C TYR A 83 6.86 -10.90 10.65
N ALA A 84 7.22 -12.15 10.98
CA ALA A 84 6.79 -13.34 10.26
C ALA A 84 6.11 -14.32 11.23
N PRO A 85 4.87 -14.05 11.68
CA PRO A 85 4.14 -15.00 12.51
C PRO A 85 3.95 -16.34 11.78
N PRO A 86 4.00 -17.48 12.49
CA PRO A 86 3.68 -18.76 11.88
C PRO A 86 2.22 -18.78 11.42
N ARG A 87 1.93 -19.51 10.35
CA ARG A 87 0.56 -19.69 9.84
C ARG A 87 -0.33 -20.28 10.94
N GLY A 88 -1.42 -19.59 11.26
CA GLY A 88 -2.35 -19.93 12.34
C GLY A 88 -1.89 -19.51 13.74
N GLY A 89 -0.73 -18.87 13.87
CA GLY A 89 -0.17 -18.46 15.15
C GLY A 89 -0.11 -16.95 15.36
N SER A 90 0.60 -16.57 16.42
CA SER A 90 0.74 -15.19 16.87
C SER A 90 2.19 -14.78 17.07
N ILE A 91 2.44 -13.48 16.97
CA ILE A 91 3.73 -12.87 17.34
C ILE A 91 3.49 -11.60 18.14
N ALA A 92 4.37 -11.35 19.12
CA ALA A 92 4.44 -10.04 19.77
C ALA A 92 5.08 -9.04 18.80
N CYS A 93 4.37 -7.96 18.52
CA CYS A 93 4.76 -6.93 17.59
C CYS A 93 4.96 -5.61 18.35
N THR A 94 6.02 -4.88 18.03
CA THR A 94 6.30 -3.53 18.54
C THR A 94 6.85 -2.69 17.40
N VAL A 95 6.89 -1.37 17.58
CA VAL A 95 7.67 -0.46 16.72
C VAL A 95 8.44 0.50 17.62
N THR A 96 9.44 1.21 17.10
CA THR A 96 10.19 2.26 17.80
C THR A 96 10.17 3.55 16.98
N ALA A 97 10.74 4.63 17.50
CA ALA A 97 10.73 5.92 16.80
C ALA A 97 11.59 5.87 15.52
N GLU A 98 12.61 5.02 15.54
CA GLU A 98 13.63 4.84 14.50
C GLU A 98 13.16 3.97 13.34
N ASP A 99 12.11 3.17 13.51
CA ASP A 99 11.62 2.32 12.42
C ASP A 99 11.00 3.17 11.30
N ASP A 100 11.46 3.00 10.08
CA ASP A 100 10.96 3.71 8.90
C ASP A 100 9.85 2.91 8.20
N PHE A 101 9.89 1.57 8.29
CA PHE A 101 8.94 0.68 7.64
C PHE A 101 8.57 -0.50 8.53
N LEU A 102 7.29 -0.91 8.50
CA LEU A 102 6.79 -2.11 9.19
C LEU A 102 6.25 -3.10 8.16
N ILE A 103 6.87 -4.28 8.09
CA ILE A 103 6.51 -5.34 7.14
C ILE A 103 5.98 -6.57 7.90
N GLY A 104 4.79 -7.03 7.52
CA GLY A 104 4.29 -8.35 7.88
C GLY A 104 4.54 -9.35 6.76
N ARG A 105 5.08 -10.53 7.10
CA ARG A 105 5.28 -11.66 6.17
C ARG A 105 4.34 -12.80 6.50
N LEU A 106 3.49 -13.13 5.54
CA LEU A 106 2.40 -14.09 5.69
C LEU A 106 2.69 -15.34 4.87
N ALA A 107 3.21 -16.38 5.53
CA ALA A 107 3.60 -17.62 4.86
C ALA A 107 2.39 -18.45 4.40
N ALA A 108 2.25 -18.71 3.10
CA ALA A 108 1.14 -19.43 2.50
C ALA A 108 1.57 -20.18 1.24
N ASP A 109 0.86 -21.25 0.89
CA ASP A 109 0.96 -21.88 -0.43
C ASP A 109 0.06 -21.13 -1.41
N LEU A 110 0.69 -20.48 -2.39
CA LEU A 110 0.03 -19.63 -3.39
C LEU A 110 -0.05 -20.31 -4.77
N SER A 111 0.43 -21.54 -4.91
CA SER A 111 0.64 -22.20 -6.21
C SER A 111 -0.63 -22.40 -7.01
N GLY A 112 -1.76 -22.62 -6.33
CA GLY A 112 -3.09 -22.80 -6.93
C GLY A 112 -4.01 -21.59 -6.87
N ALA A 113 -3.55 -20.45 -6.35
CA ALA A 113 -4.39 -19.26 -6.24
C ALA A 113 -4.43 -18.50 -7.57
N LYS A 114 -5.62 -18.07 -8.02
CA LYS A 114 -5.79 -17.15 -9.15
C LYS A 114 -5.91 -15.70 -8.69
N ARG A 115 -6.60 -15.51 -7.58
CA ARG A 115 -6.80 -14.24 -6.90
C ARG A 115 -6.59 -14.44 -5.42
N VAL A 116 -5.89 -13.50 -4.78
CA VAL A 116 -5.68 -13.48 -3.34
C VAL A 116 -6.15 -12.14 -2.79
N ASP A 117 -6.92 -12.18 -1.72
CA ASP A 117 -7.28 -11.00 -0.93
C ASP A 117 -6.53 -11.06 0.41
N LEU A 118 -6.11 -9.90 0.92
CA LEU A 118 -5.62 -9.73 2.28
C LEU A 118 -6.67 -9.00 3.11
N SER A 119 -7.28 -9.72 4.05
CA SER A 119 -8.24 -9.18 5.02
C SER A 119 -7.54 -8.87 6.33
N LEU A 120 -7.71 -7.65 6.84
CA LEU A 120 -7.19 -7.17 8.10
C LEU A 120 -8.35 -7.05 9.10
N CYS A 121 -8.33 -7.88 10.13
CA CYS A 121 -9.38 -7.96 11.14
C CYS A 121 -8.87 -7.49 12.50
N ASN A 122 -9.80 -7.07 13.36
CA ASN A 122 -9.51 -6.83 14.78
C ASN A 122 -9.47 -8.14 15.60
N ALA A 123 -9.27 -8.03 16.91
CA ALA A 123 -9.17 -9.16 17.86
C ALA A 123 -10.38 -10.10 17.86
N VAL A 124 -11.59 -9.57 17.61
CA VAL A 124 -12.83 -10.38 17.56
C VAL A 124 -13.10 -10.96 16.16
N GLY A 125 -12.18 -10.73 15.20
CA GLY A 125 -12.24 -11.27 13.85
C GLY A 125 -13.11 -10.46 12.89
N ALA A 126 -13.56 -9.27 13.27
CA ALA A 126 -14.30 -8.37 12.39
C ALA A 126 -13.34 -7.67 11.41
N GLU A 127 -13.61 -7.79 10.11
CA GLU A 127 -12.83 -7.15 9.05
C GLU A 127 -12.92 -5.63 9.18
N GLN A 128 -11.76 -4.98 9.29
CA GLN A 128 -11.61 -3.53 9.31
C GLN A 128 -11.23 -3.00 7.93
N MET A 129 -10.46 -3.79 7.19
CA MET A 129 -9.98 -3.43 5.86
C MET A 129 -9.71 -4.68 5.03
N ARG A 130 -9.81 -4.53 3.71
CA ARG A 130 -9.44 -5.55 2.75
C ARG A 130 -8.65 -4.94 1.60
N LEU A 131 -7.51 -5.55 1.30
CA LEU A 131 -6.82 -5.36 0.03
C LEU A 131 -7.30 -6.48 -0.89
N ALA A 132 -8.17 -6.14 -1.83
CA ALA A 132 -8.69 -7.09 -2.81
C ALA A 132 -7.70 -7.28 -3.96
N ASP A 133 -7.64 -8.49 -4.50
CA ASP A 133 -6.87 -8.85 -5.69
C ASP A 133 -5.40 -8.37 -5.61
N ILE A 134 -4.74 -8.74 -4.52
CA ILE A 134 -3.38 -8.29 -4.25
C ILE A 134 -2.39 -8.92 -5.23
N PRO A 135 -1.31 -8.21 -5.61
CA PRO A 135 -0.27 -8.80 -6.42
C PRO A 135 0.48 -9.88 -5.63
N PHE A 136 0.64 -11.06 -6.22
CA PHE A 136 1.46 -12.14 -5.66
C PHE A 136 2.15 -12.94 -6.77
N ARG A 137 3.14 -13.74 -6.39
CA ARG A 137 3.76 -14.74 -7.28
C ARG A 137 3.26 -16.11 -6.85
N ALA A 138 2.67 -16.89 -7.77
CA ALA A 138 2.11 -18.20 -7.44
C ALA A 138 3.13 -19.16 -6.79
N GLY A 139 4.41 -19.08 -7.18
CA GLY A 139 5.49 -19.87 -6.56
C GLY A 139 6.10 -19.27 -5.29
N ALA A 140 5.64 -18.10 -4.82
CA ALA A 140 6.16 -17.51 -3.58
C ALA A 140 5.56 -18.23 -2.36
N GLY A 141 6.41 -18.49 -1.35
CA GLY A 141 5.99 -19.09 -0.08
C GLY A 141 5.36 -18.10 0.90
N SER A 142 5.24 -16.82 0.53
CA SER A 142 4.68 -15.78 1.39
C SER A 142 4.21 -14.55 0.63
N VAL A 143 3.27 -13.83 1.22
CA VAL A 143 2.94 -12.43 0.85
C VAL A 143 3.57 -11.50 1.89
N ALA A 144 4.26 -10.45 1.43
CA ALA A 144 4.73 -9.37 2.28
C ALA A 144 3.82 -8.16 2.13
N PHE A 145 3.38 -7.58 3.24
CA PHE A 145 2.63 -6.33 3.23
C PHE A 145 3.30 -5.31 4.14
N GLN A 146 3.36 -4.07 3.68
CA GLN A 146 3.72 -2.92 4.49
C GLN A 146 2.47 -2.48 5.25
N GLN A 147 2.55 -2.45 6.57
CA GLN A 147 1.59 -1.70 7.38
C GLN A 147 2.06 -0.25 7.49
N SER A 148 1.13 0.69 7.57
CA SER A 148 1.46 2.10 7.78
C SER A 148 2.28 2.25 9.07
N ILE A 149 3.55 2.67 8.95
CA ILE A 149 4.41 2.88 10.12
C ILE A 149 3.89 4.05 10.96
N THR A 150 3.34 5.07 10.30
CA THR A 150 2.72 6.23 10.94
C THR A 150 1.52 5.79 11.78
N TYR A 151 0.68 4.91 11.25
CA TYR A 151 -0.39 4.28 12.04
C TYR A 151 0.18 3.46 13.19
N ALA A 152 1.11 2.54 12.94
CA ALA A 152 1.65 1.64 13.97
C ALA A 152 2.34 2.41 15.12
N LYS A 153 3.04 3.51 14.82
CA LYS A 153 3.62 4.40 15.83
C LYS A 153 2.55 5.16 16.63
N ALA A 154 1.40 5.44 16.05
CA ALA A 154 0.30 6.13 16.71
C ALA A 154 -0.69 5.19 17.42
N ALA A 155 -0.76 3.92 17.02
CA ALA A 155 -1.74 2.96 17.49
C ALA A 155 -1.63 2.69 19.01
N PRO A 156 -2.76 2.42 19.69
CA PRO A 156 -2.73 1.83 21.03
C PRO A 156 -2.24 0.38 20.95
N SER A 157 -2.01 -0.25 22.12
CA SER A 157 -1.82 -1.70 22.14
C SER A 157 -3.09 -2.39 21.65
N GLU A 158 -2.96 -3.22 20.62
CA GLU A 158 -4.08 -3.83 19.92
C GLU A 158 -3.71 -5.18 19.32
N THR A 159 -4.70 -5.91 18.84
CA THR A 159 -4.48 -7.16 18.10
C THR A 159 -5.03 -7.02 16.69
N LEU A 160 -4.13 -7.19 15.73
CA LEU A 160 -4.42 -7.30 14.31
C LEU A 160 -4.40 -8.78 13.90
N VAL A 161 -5.44 -9.23 13.21
CA VAL A 161 -5.49 -10.56 12.60
C VAL A 161 -5.50 -10.39 11.09
N ALA A 162 -4.37 -10.71 10.44
CA ALA A 162 -4.27 -10.74 8.99
C ALA A 162 -4.76 -12.11 8.48
N ARG A 163 -5.56 -12.12 7.42
CA ARG A 163 -6.05 -13.33 6.75
C ARG A 163 -5.76 -13.25 5.26
N LEU A 164 -5.08 -14.26 4.72
CA LEU A 164 -4.96 -14.45 3.28
C LEU A 164 -6.10 -15.36 2.82
N LEU A 165 -6.82 -14.92 1.81
CA LEU A 165 -7.98 -15.61 1.23
C LEU A 165 -7.71 -15.83 -0.25
N THR A 166 -7.99 -17.02 -0.78
CA THR A 166 -8.10 -17.20 -2.23
C THR A 166 -9.57 -17.10 -2.62
N ILE A 167 -9.82 -16.51 -3.79
CA ILE A 167 -11.15 -16.40 -4.37
C ILE A 167 -11.23 -17.33 -5.59
N ASP A 168 -12.25 -18.19 -5.63
CA ASP A 168 -12.51 -19.05 -6.78
C ASP A 168 -13.31 -18.33 -7.89
N ASP A 169 -13.49 -19.00 -9.03
CA ASP A 169 -14.18 -18.43 -10.19
C ASP A 169 -15.68 -18.12 -9.93
N ALA A 170 -16.28 -18.73 -8.90
CA ALA A 170 -17.65 -18.49 -8.46
C ALA A 170 -17.74 -17.41 -7.35
N GLY A 171 -16.61 -16.83 -6.94
CA GLY A 171 -16.52 -15.86 -5.85
C GLY A 171 -16.46 -16.48 -4.45
N GLY A 172 -16.28 -17.79 -4.34
CA GLY A 172 -16.11 -18.49 -3.07
C GLY A 172 -14.77 -18.16 -2.41
N GLU A 173 -14.80 -17.88 -1.11
CA GLU A 173 -13.60 -17.59 -0.32
C GLU A 173 -13.06 -18.85 0.36
N ARG A 174 -11.74 -19.06 0.26
CA ARG A 174 -11.04 -20.10 1.03
C ARG A 174 -9.84 -19.51 1.76
N LEU A 175 -9.74 -19.80 3.05
CA LEU A 175 -8.63 -19.35 3.88
C LEU A 175 -7.31 -20.04 3.47
N LEU A 176 -6.33 -19.22 3.10
CA LEU A 176 -4.95 -19.64 2.89
C LEU A 176 -4.17 -19.59 4.21
N GLY A 177 -4.41 -18.59 5.07
CA GLY A 177 -3.78 -18.52 6.38
C GLY A 177 -4.30 -17.37 7.21
N ALA A 178 -4.20 -17.49 8.53
CA ALA A 178 -4.51 -16.44 9.49
C ALA A 178 -3.29 -16.20 10.39
N TYR A 179 -3.03 -14.94 10.73
CA TYR A 179 -1.79 -14.52 11.39
C TYR A 179 -2.11 -13.41 12.39
N THR A 180 -1.70 -13.60 13.64
CA THR A 180 -2.03 -12.66 14.71
C THR A 180 -0.81 -11.82 15.08
N PHE A 181 -0.96 -10.51 15.01
CA PHE A 181 0.03 -9.54 15.48
C PHE A 181 -0.51 -8.91 16.77
N GLN A 182 0.16 -9.20 17.89
CA GLN A 182 -0.14 -8.59 19.18
C GLN A 182 0.71 -7.33 19.29
N HIS A 183 0.18 -6.21 18.77
CA HIS A 183 0.88 -4.95 18.75
C HIS A 183 0.89 -4.33 20.15
N THR A 184 2.07 -4.07 20.68
CA THR A 184 2.25 -3.36 21.94
C THR A 184 2.80 -1.97 21.65
N ARG A 185 2.10 -0.94 22.16
CA ARG A 185 2.59 0.42 22.11
C ARG A 185 3.80 0.59 23.03
N THR A 186 4.87 1.15 22.49
CA THR A 186 6.14 1.40 23.19
C THR A 186 6.53 2.88 23.20
N LEU A 187 5.90 3.71 22.36
CA LEU A 187 6.19 5.14 22.25
C LEU A 187 5.50 5.95 23.36
N PRO A 188 6.15 7.02 23.86
CA PRO A 188 5.60 7.87 24.92
C PRO A 188 4.34 8.62 24.46
N GLY A 189 3.50 9.00 25.42
CA GLY A 189 2.23 9.71 25.17
C GLY A 189 1.06 8.78 24.84
N PRO A 190 -0.18 9.31 24.86
CA PRO A 190 -1.37 8.52 24.54
C PRO A 190 -1.34 8.07 23.08
N GLY A 191 -1.82 6.84 22.83
CA GLY A 191 -2.10 6.40 21.46
C GLY A 191 -3.30 7.16 20.87
N ALA A 192 -3.40 7.15 19.54
CA ALA A 192 -4.62 7.58 18.84
C ALA A 192 -5.80 6.72 19.33
N ARG A 193 -6.96 7.35 19.52
CA ARG A 193 -8.19 6.69 19.96
C ARG A 193 -9.05 6.30 18.76
#